data_AF-A0A3A5AKH7-F1
#
_entry.id   AF-A0A3A5AKH7-F1
#
_cell.length_a   1.000
_cell.length_b   1.000
_cell.length_c   1.000
_cell.angle_alpha   90.00
_cell.angle_beta   90.00
_cell.angle_gamma   90.00
#
_symmetry.space_group_name_H-M   'P 1'
#
loop_
_entity.id
_entity.type
_entity.pdbx_description
1 polymer ?
#
loop_
_entity_poly.entity_id
_entity_poly.type
_entity_poly.pdbx_seq_one_letter_code
_entity_poly.pdbx_strand_id
1 'polypeptide(L)'
;MRETVDLEKARKEMSVRRGFRNWRTRFGEPFGVETLLPHISKRSLMMLAEGRDNSTFYLLDLIMNLQNLGSGFEFNDLPPKEKMKVMDSYLFLLDRVRFEWMKRLGWLEAYPGEEMPIVDLAVGPEELLSRLQSRTPLLSKQHPRFDEYCKMNGFEREELVRKLIPDALKAIENQSTTL
;
A
#
# COMPACT_ATOMS: atom_id res chain seq x y z
N MET A 1 35.06 0.04 2.94
CA MET A 1 33.85 0.64 2.35
C MET A 1 33.00 -0.34 1.53
N ARG A 2 33.54 -1.42 0.96
CA ARG A 2 32.73 -2.46 0.27
C ARG A 2 31.94 -3.37 1.23
N GLU A 3 32.56 -3.80 2.32
CA GLU A 3 31.92 -4.70 3.31
C GLU A 3 30.70 -4.07 4.00
N THR A 4 30.74 -2.78 4.30
CA THR A 4 29.63 -2.05 4.93
C THR A 4 28.41 -1.93 4.01
N VAL A 5 28.61 -1.81 2.70
CA VAL A 5 27.52 -1.73 1.71
C VAL A 5 26.87 -3.10 1.51
N ASP A 6 27.66 -4.17 1.56
CA ASP A 6 27.16 -5.55 1.42
C ASP A 6 26.34 -5.99 2.64
N LEU A 7 26.79 -5.60 3.84
CA LEU A 7 26.09 -5.88 5.10
C LEU A 7 24.71 -5.18 5.19
N GLU A 8 24.61 -3.90 4.81
CA GLU A 8 23.34 -3.17 4.79
C GLU A 8 22.35 -3.76 3.78
N LYS A 9 22.85 -4.15 2.60
CA LYS A 9 22.03 -4.81 1.58
C LYS A 9 21.53 -6.18 2.06
N ALA A 10 22.40 -7.00 2.64
CA ALA A 10 22.02 -8.30 3.19
C ALA A 10 21.00 -8.15 4.34
N ARG A 11 21.16 -7.13 5.19
CA ARG A 11 20.21 -6.84 6.27
C ARG A 11 18.84 -6.41 5.72
N LYS A 12 18.80 -5.54 4.70
CA LYS A 12 17.55 -5.16 4.01
C LYS A 12 16.87 -6.39 3.41
N GLU A 13 17.60 -7.24 2.70
CA GLU A 13 17.06 -8.47 2.10
C GLU A 13 16.49 -9.43 3.15
N MET A 14 17.17 -9.61 4.29
CA MET A 14 16.66 -10.45 5.38
C MET A 14 15.36 -9.89 5.97
N SER A 15 15.29 -8.59 6.25
CA SER A 15 14.08 -7.94 6.75
C SER A 15 12.92 -8.08 5.77
N VAL A 16 13.17 -7.90 4.47
CA VAL A 16 12.16 -8.05 3.41
C VAL A 16 11.68 -9.50 3.30
N ARG A 17 12.60 -10.48 3.34
CA ARG A 17 12.23 -11.91 3.35
C ARG A 17 11.35 -12.24 4.57
N ARG A 18 11.64 -11.67 5.73
CA ARG A 18 10.84 -11.84 6.95
C ARG A 18 9.46 -11.18 6.79
N GLY A 19 9.42 -9.91 6.36
CA GLY A 19 8.17 -9.15 6.20
C GLY A 19 7.20 -9.78 5.20
N PHE A 20 7.70 -10.34 4.10
CA PHE A 20 6.84 -11.04 3.13
C PHE A 20 6.60 -12.51 3.43
N ARG A 21 7.03 -13.05 4.58
CA ARG A 21 6.83 -14.48 4.90
C ARG A 21 5.34 -14.84 4.91
N ASN A 22 4.53 -14.07 5.64
CA ASN A 22 3.09 -14.33 5.76
C ASN A 22 2.35 -14.05 4.46
N TRP A 23 2.80 -13.07 3.67
CA TRP A 23 2.27 -12.78 2.34
C TRP A 23 2.51 -13.95 1.37
N ARG A 24 3.74 -14.46 1.30
CA ARG A 24 4.07 -15.61 0.43
C ARG A 24 3.23 -16.84 0.77
N THR A 25 3.07 -17.14 2.05
CA THR A 25 2.21 -18.26 2.50
C THR A 25 0.75 -18.03 2.18
N ARG A 26 0.22 -16.82 2.39
CA ARG A 26 -1.20 -16.52 2.18
C ARG A 26 -1.59 -16.43 0.71
N PHE A 27 -0.80 -15.70 -0.06
CA PHE A 27 -1.12 -15.32 -1.44
C PHE A 27 -0.55 -16.29 -2.47
N GLY A 28 0.46 -17.09 -2.10
CA GLY A 28 1.05 -18.09 -2.99
C GLY A 28 1.81 -17.50 -4.18
N GLU A 29 2.23 -16.24 -4.09
CA GLU A 29 2.97 -15.53 -5.14
C GLU A 29 4.29 -14.95 -4.60
N PRO A 30 5.31 -14.70 -5.46
CA PRO A 30 6.61 -14.23 -5.02
C PRO A 30 6.57 -12.75 -4.64
N PHE A 31 7.16 -12.42 -3.49
CA PHE A 31 7.38 -11.05 -3.03
C PHE A 31 8.83 -10.85 -2.61
N GLY A 32 9.38 -9.67 -2.88
CA GLY A 32 10.76 -9.32 -2.64
C GLY A 32 11.01 -7.81 -2.64
N VAL A 33 12.29 -7.43 -2.63
CA VAL A 33 12.74 -6.04 -2.44
C VAL A 33 12.22 -5.13 -3.54
N GLU A 34 12.08 -5.63 -4.76
CA GLU A 34 11.64 -4.89 -5.95
C GLU A 34 10.16 -5.08 -6.26
N THR A 35 9.37 -5.68 -5.35
CA THR A 35 7.95 -5.90 -5.62
C THR A 35 7.18 -4.58 -5.57
N LEU A 36 6.64 -4.18 -6.72
CA LEU A 36 5.75 -3.04 -6.89
C LEU A 36 4.28 -3.46 -6.70
N LEU A 37 3.39 -2.51 -6.41
CA LEU A 37 1.95 -2.77 -6.35
C LEU A 37 1.37 -3.33 -7.67
N PRO A 38 1.77 -2.83 -8.87
CA PRO A 38 1.38 -3.43 -10.15
C PRO A 38 1.75 -4.90 -10.32
N HIS A 39 2.76 -5.41 -9.61
CA HIS A 39 3.17 -6.82 -9.70
C HIS A 39 2.24 -7.77 -8.94
N ILE A 40 1.44 -7.26 -7.99
CA ILE A 40 0.55 -8.09 -7.18
C ILE A 40 -0.60 -8.61 -8.04
N SER A 41 -0.96 -9.89 -7.92
CA SER A 41 -2.12 -10.42 -8.64
C SER A 41 -3.43 -9.75 -8.21
N LYS A 42 -4.43 -9.77 -9.09
CA LYS A 42 -5.75 -9.19 -8.83
C LYS A 42 -6.36 -9.73 -7.53
N ARG A 43 -6.27 -11.04 -7.31
CA ARG A 43 -6.80 -11.72 -6.12
C ARG A 43 -6.15 -11.22 -4.83
N SER A 44 -4.83 -11.17 -4.77
CA SER A 44 -4.13 -10.74 -3.56
C SER A 44 -4.32 -9.25 -3.29
N LEU A 45 -4.28 -8.42 -4.33
CA LEU A 45 -4.50 -6.98 -4.21
C LEU A 45 -5.90 -6.68 -3.67
N MET A 46 -6.91 -7.40 -4.18
CA MET A 46 -8.29 -7.32 -3.70
C MET A 46 -8.39 -7.63 -2.21
N MET A 47 -7.76 -8.71 -1.76
CA MET A 47 -7.72 -9.07 -0.34
C MET A 47 -7.00 -8.01 0.51
N LEU A 48 -5.94 -7.39 0.01
CA LEU A 48 -5.22 -6.32 0.72
C LEU A 48 -6.02 -5.01 0.75
N ALA A 49 -6.80 -4.71 -0.28
CA ALA A 49 -7.53 -3.45 -0.44
C ALA A 49 -8.73 -3.31 0.50
N GLU A 50 -9.33 -4.42 0.95
CA GLU A 50 -10.50 -4.39 1.84
C GLU A 50 -10.23 -3.61 3.12
N GLY A 51 -9.03 -3.75 3.72
CA GLY A 51 -8.65 -3.05 4.95
C GLY A 51 -9.48 -3.44 6.18
N ARG A 52 -10.05 -4.65 6.18
CA ARG A 52 -10.75 -5.30 7.30
C ARG A 52 -10.17 -6.69 7.59
N ASP A 53 -10.43 -7.19 8.80
CA ASP A 53 -10.05 -8.53 9.25
C ASP A 53 -8.57 -8.87 8.98
N ASN A 54 -8.33 -9.98 8.28
CA ASN A 54 -6.99 -10.50 8.00
C ASN A 54 -6.16 -9.56 7.11
N SER A 55 -6.77 -8.67 6.32
CA SER A 55 -6.03 -7.75 5.45
C SER A 55 -5.24 -6.72 6.25
N THR A 56 -5.83 -6.22 7.35
CA THR A 56 -5.19 -5.32 8.30
C THR A 56 -3.94 -5.96 8.89
N PHE A 57 -4.04 -7.23 9.28
CA PHE A 57 -2.90 -7.99 9.80
C PHE A 57 -1.74 -8.04 8.80
N TYR A 58 -1.98 -8.37 7.53
CA TYR A 58 -0.89 -8.52 6.56
C TYR A 58 -0.11 -7.22 6.30
N LEU A 59 -0.80 -6.07 6.26
CA LEU A 59 -0.15 -4.78 6.08
C LEU A 59 0.62 -4.35 7.34
N LEU A 60 0.02 -4.49 8.52
CA LEU A 60 0.68 -4.21 9.80
C LEU A 60 1.91 -5.10 10.01
N ASP A 61 1.77 -6.40 9.77
CA ASP A 61 2.84 -7.38 9.90
C ASP A 61 4.01 -7.05 8.98
N LEU A 62 3.74 -6.67 7.72
CA LEU A 62 4.79 -6.23 6.81
C LEU A 62 5.55 -5.02 7.36
N ILE A 63 4.83 -3.95 7.75
CA ILE A 63 5.41 -2.71 8.26
C ILE A 63 6.25 -2.98 9.51
N MET A 64 5.69 -3.68 10.50
CA MET A 64 6.38 -4.00 11.76
C MET A 64 7.62 -4.84 11.52
N ASN A 65 7.55 -5.85 10.65
CA ASN A 65 8.72 -6.67 10.34
C ASN A 65 9.83 -5.87 9.64
N LEU A 66 9.48 -4.95 8.74
CA LEU A 66 10.45 -4.09 8.07
C LEU A 66 11.09 -3.08 9.03
N GLN A 67 10.33 -2.61 10.03
CA GLN A 67 10.80 -1.68 11.07
C GLN A 67 11.47 -2.38 12.26
N ASN A 68 11.55 -3.72 12.28
CA ASN A 68 12.05 -4.53 13.41
C ASN A 68 11.25 -4.37 14.72
N LEU A 69 9.93 -4.15 14.61
CA LEU A 69 9.01 -4.00 15.74
C LEU A 69 8.30 -5.31 16.12
N GLY A 70 8.73 -6.44 15.54
CA GLY A 70 8.09 -7.74 15.74
C GLY A 70 7.03 -8.06 14.68
N SER A 71 6.10 -8.91 15.07
CA SER A 71 5.00 -9.43 14.25
C SER A 71 3.75 -8.55 14.34
N GLY A 72 2.91 -8.57 13.30
CA GLY A 72 1.62 -7.88 13.32
C GLY A 72 0.69 -8.30 14.47
N PHE A 73 0.92 -9.49 15.06
CA PHE A 73 0.19 -9.94 16.26
C PHE A 73 0.53 -9.13 17.52
N GLU A 74 1.73 -8.57 17.59
CA GLU A 74 2.25 -7.81 18.73
C GLU A 74 1.91 -6.32 18.63
N PHE A 75 1.15 -5.90 17.60
CA PHE A 75 0.79 -4.51 17.35
C PHE A 75 0.13 -3.82 18.56
N ASN A 76 -0.68 -4.57 19.31
CA ASN A 76 -1.35 -4.01 20.49
C ASN A 76 -0.42 -3.81 21.69
N ASP A 77 0.73 -4.47 21.68
CA ASP A 77 1.75 -4.39 22.75
C ASP A 77 2.77 -3.27 22.49
N LEU A 78 2.72 -2.64 21.31
CA LEU A 78 3.60 -1.53 20.98
C LEU A 78 3.37 -0.31 21.89
N PRO A 79 4.44 0.39 22.30
CA PRO A 79 4.34 1.70 22.92
C PRO A 79 3.51 2.67 22.06
N PRO A 80 2.73 3.60 22.66
CA PRO A 80 1.82 4.47 21.92
C PRO A 80 2.46 5.23 20.75
N LYS A 81 3.70 5.69 20.92
CA LYS A 81 4.45 6.42 19.87
C LYS A 81 4.79 5.55 18.67
N GLU A 82 5.17 4.29 18.90
CA GLU A 82 5.46 3.33 17.82
C GLU A 82 4.18 2.89 17.13
N LYS A 83 3.14 2.64 17.92
CA LYS A 83 1.81 2.31 17.41
C LYS A 83 1.28 3.38 16.45
N MET A 84 1.44 4.66 16.78
CA MET A 84 1.05 5.77 15.91
C MET A 84 1.82 5.76 14.58
N LYS A 85 3.14 5.60 14.61
CA LYS A 85 3.97 5.53 13.39
C LYS A 85 3.60 4.36 12.48
N VAL A 86 3.34 3.19 13.08
CA VAL A 86 2.89 2.01 12.32
C VAL A 86 1.53 2.26 11.70
N MET A 87 0.61 2.91 12.42
CA MET A 87 -0.71 3.27 11.90
C MET A 87 -0.64 4.28 10.76
N ASP A 88 0.22 5.29 10.85
CA ASP A 88 0.40 6.27 9.77
C ASP A 88 0.93 5.59 8.49
N SER A 89 1.90 4.69 8.65
CA SER A 89 2.45 3.87 7.56
C SER A 89 1.40 2.93 6.97
N TYR A 90 0.57 2.33 7.84
CA TYR A 90 -0.53 1.44 7.45
C TYR A 90 -1.58 2.17 6.62
N LEU A 91 -2.06 3.32 7.09
CA LEU A 91 -3.07 4.11 6.38
C LEU A 91 -2.53 4.58 5.02
N PHE A 92 -1.29 5.05 4.99
CA PHE A 92 -0.63 5.42 3.75
C PHE A 92 -0.54 4.26 2.76
N LEU A 93 -0.03 3.10 3.21
CA LEU A 93 0.15 1.94 2.33
C LEU A 93 -1.20 1.38 1.85
N LEU A 94 -2.20 1.35 2.73
CA LEU A 94 -3.56 0.92 2.40
C LEU A 94 -4.18 1.80 1.30
N ASP A 95 -3.98 3.12 1.37
CA ASP A 95 -4.41 4.02 0.29
C ASP A 95 -3.72 3.68 -1.03
N ARG A 96 -2.41 3.36 -1.04
CA ARG A 96 -1.70 2.98 -2.27
C ARG A 96 -2.23 1.67 -2.86
N VAL A 97 -2.48 0.67 -2.03
CA VAL A 97 -3.12 -0.59 -2.44
C VAL A 97 -4.49 -0.32 -3.09
N ARG A 98 -5.29 0.56 -2.47
CA ARG A 98 -6.63 0.92 -2.99
C ARG A 98 -6.55 1.74 -4.28
N PHE A 99 -5.58 2.63 -4.42
CA PHE A 99 -5.36 3.37 -5.67
C PHE A 99 -4.90 2.46 -6.80
N GLU A 100 -4.03 1.48 -6.54
CA GLU A 100 -3.68 0.45 -7.54
C GLU A 100 -4.94 -0.30 -8.00
N TRP A 101 -5.82 -0.66 -7.06
CA TRP A 101 -7.09 -1.29 -7.41
C TRP A 101 -7.98 -0.39 -8.28
N MET A 102 -8.14 0.88 -7.90
CA MET A 102 -8.88 1.88 -8.68
C MET A 102 -8.29 2.09 -10.07
N LYS A 103 -6.95 2.08 -10.21
CA LYS A 103 -6.26 2.14 -11.51
C LYS A 103 -6.63 0.93 -12.38
N ARG A 104 -6.64 -0.28 -11.81
CA ARG A 104 -7.04 -1.52 -12.53
C ARG A 104 -8.51 -1.54 -12.94
N LEU A 105 -9.38 -0.81 -12.22
CA LEU A 105 -10.76 -0.58 -12.63
C LEU A 105 -10.89 0.48 -13.75
N GLY A 106 -9.80 1.14 -14.14
CA GLY A 106 -9.80 2.24 -15.11
C GLY A 106 -10.22 3.58 -14.52
N TRP A 107 -10.30 3.71 -13.19
CA TRP A 107 -10.76 4.94 -12.53
C TRP A 107 -9.63 5.95 -12.33
N LEU A 108 -8.39 5.48 -12.20
CA LEU A 108 -7.20 6.32 -12.11
C LEU A 108 -6.30 6.07 -13.33
N GLU A 109 -5.63 7.13 -13.81
CA GLU A 109 -4.55 7.01 -14.80
C GLU A 109 -3.21 6.74 -14.12
N ALA A 110 -2.96 7.40 -12.98
CA ALA A 110 -1.75 7.23 -12.19
C ALA A 110 -1.98 7.62 -10.72
N TYR A 111 -1.10 7.14 -9.83
CA TYR A 111 -1.08 7.58 -8.44
C TYR A 111 0.35 7.74 -7.91
N PRO A 112 0.57 8.57 -6.87
CA PRO A 112 1.90 8.77 -6.31
C PRO A 112 2.46 7.48 -5.72
N GLY A 113 3.66 7.11 -6.15
CA GLY A 113 4.38 5.94 -5.64
C GLY A 113 4.09 4.63 -6.40
N GLU A 114 3.38 4.68 -7.53
CA GLU A 114 3.07 3.47 -8.31
C GLU A 114 4.30 2.69 -8.81
N GLU A 115 5.39 3.40 -9.10
CA GLU A 115 6.66 2.80 -9.53
C GLU A 115 7.61 2.47 -8.38
N MET A 116 7.15 2.59 -7.13
CA MET A 116 7.99 2.33 -5.97
C MET A 116 7.76 0.93 -5.40
N PRO A 117 8.82 0.27 -4.92
CA PRO A 117 8.68 -0.97 -4.18
C PRO A 117 7.82 -0.79 -2.93
N ILE A 118 6.97 -1.78 -2.66
CA ILE A 118 6.09 -1.79 -1.48
C ILE A 118 6.88 -1.61 -0.19
N VAL A 119 8.09 -2.18 -0.14
CA VAL A 119 8.98 -2.06 1.02
C VAL A 119 9.39 -0.61 1.26
N ASP A 120 9.65 0.15 0.20
CA ASP A 120 10.05 1.56 0.30
C ASP A 120 8.82 2.45 0.57
N LEU A 121 7.62 2.05 0.13
CA LEU A 121 6.37 2.70 0.54
C LEU A 121 6.04 2.45 2.02
N ALA A 122 6.40 1.29 2.57
CA ALA A 122 6.10 0.90 3.94
C ALA A 122 7.07 1.52 4.96
N VAL A 123 8.35 1.70 4.61
CA VAL A 123 9.40 2.17 5.53
C VAL A 123 10.31 3.26 4.95
N GLY A 124 9.86 3.94 3.89
CA GLY A 124 10.62 5.02 3.27
C GLY A 124 10.88 6.20 4.22
N PRO A 125 11.87 7.06 3.91
CA PRO A 125 12.13 8.28 4.69
C PRO A 125 10.88 9.15 4.79
N GLU A 126 10.70 9.81 5.93
CA GLU A 126 9.52 10.64 6.20
C GLU A 126 9.32 11.71 5.12
N GLU A 127 10.39 12.34 4.65
CA GLU A 127 10.34 13.36 3.60
C GLU A 127 9.82 12.81 2.27
N LEU A 128 10.18 11.56 1.94
CA LEU A 128 9.71 10.89 0.73
C LEU A 128 8.22 10.59 0.86
N LEU A 129 7.79 10.04 1.99
CA LEU A 129 6.38 9.71 2.24
C LEU A 129 5.52 10.98 2.26
N SER A 130 5.97 12.07 2.90
CA SER A 130 5.28 13.36 2.89
C SER A 130 5.13 13.93 1.47
N ARG A 131 6.17 13.82 0.63
CA ARG A 131 6.09 14.26 -0.78
C ARG A 131 5.13 13.44 -1.62
N LEU A 132 4.97 12.15 -1.29
CA LEU A 132 3.99 11.28 -1.95
C LEU A 132 2.57 11.58 -1.46
N GLN A 133 2.39 11.87 -0.18
CA GLN A 133 1.11 12.28 0.40
C GLN A 133 0.63 13.62 -0.16
N SER A 134 1.54 14.57 -0.41
CA SER A 134 1.18 15.88 -0.97
C SER A 134 0.80 15.86 -2.45
N ARG A 135 0.93 14.71 -3.13
CA ARG A 135 0.58 14.56 -4.54
C ARG A 135 -0.77 13.88 -4.66
N THR A 136 -1.59 14.39 -5.57
CA THR A 136 -2.94 13.88 -5.80
C THR A 136 -2.92 12.75 -6.84
N PRO A 137 -3.64 11.63 -6.64
CA PRO A 137 -3.89 10.65 -7.70
C PRO A 137 -4.61 11.28 -8.90
N LEU A 138 -4.26 10.86 -10.11
CA LEU A 138 -4.85 11.36 -11.35
C LEU A 138 -6.10 10.54 -11.71
N LEU A 139 -7.26 11.19 -11.64
CA LEU A 139 -8.53 10.59 -12.05
C LEU A 139 -8.57 10.42 -13.57
N SER A 140 -9.12 9.29 -14.03
CA SER A 140 -9.28 8.99 -15.45
C SER A 140 -10.22 9.95 -16.14
N LYS A 141 -9.85 10.37 -17.36
CA LYS A 141 -10.70 11.17 -18.26
C LYS A 141 -12.02 10.48 -18.60
N GLN A 142 -12.08 9.15 -18.49
CA GLN A 142 -13.30 8.37 -18.73
C GLN A 142 -14.18 8.26 -17.47
N HIS A 143 -13.71 8.70 -16.30
CA HIS A 143 -14.49 8.64 -15.07
C HIS A 143 -15.57 9.73 -15.07
N PRO A 144 -16.84 9.44 -14.71
CA PRO A 144 -17.94 10.41 -14.76
C PRO A 144 -17.72 11.70 -13.97
N ARG A 145 -16.85 11.65 -12.94
CA ARG A 145 -16.52 12.80 -12.08
C ARG A 145 -15.26 13.57 -12.53
N PHE A 146 -14.73 13.29 -13.71
CA PHE A 146 -13.50 13.93 -14.20
C PHE A 146 -13.63 15.46 -14.33
N ASP A 147 -14.75 15.95 -14.87
CA ASP A 147 -14.97 17.40 -15.04
C ASP A 147 -15.06 18.16 -13.70
N GLU A 148 -15.60 17.51 -12.67
CA GLU A 148 -15.62 18.02 -11.29
C GLU A 148 -14.19 18.05 -10.72
N TYR A 149 -13.48 16.93 -10.85
CA TYR A 149 -12.10 16.78 -10.38
C TYR A 149 -11.15 17.85 -10.95
N CYS A 150 -11.29 18.18 -12.24
CA CYS A 150 -10.43 19.20 -12.87
C CYS A 150 -10.56 20.59 -12.25
N LYS A 151 -11.73 20.93 -11.69
CA LYS A 151 -12.03 22.25 -11.10
C LYS A 151 -11.57 22.38 -9.65
N MET A 152 -11.22 21.25 -9.02
CA MET A 152 -10.84 21.18 -7.61
C MET A 152 -9.36 21.50 -7.37
N ASN A 153 -9.05 21.98 -6.17
CA ASN A 153 -7.67 22.08 -5.68
C ASN A 153 -7.11 20.71 -5.24
N GLY A 154 -5.82 20.66 -4.89
CA GLY A 154 -5.14 19.38 -4.56
C GLY A 154 -5.78 18.59 -3.41
N PHE A 155 -6.23 19.28 -2.36
CA PHE A 155 -6.86 18.67 -1.19
C PHE A 155 -8.24 18.12 -1.53
N GLU A 156 -9.06 18.92 -2.21
CA GLU A 156 -10.40 18.52 -2.66
C GLU A 156 -10.35 17.31 -3.59
N ARG A 157 -9.37 17.27 -4.50
CA ARG A 157 -9.18 16.14 -5.40
C ARG A 157 -8.80 14.87 -4.65
N GLU A 158 -7.95 14.97 -3.64
CA GLU A 158 -7.55 13.82 -2.81
C GLU A 158 -8.74 13.29 -2.01
N GLU A 159 -9.52 14.20 -1.42
CA GLU A 159 -10.77 13.87 -0.73
C GLU A 159 -11.78 13.20 -1.68
N LEU A 160 -11.94 13.74 -2.89
CA LEU A 160 -12.78 13.17 -3.93
C LEU A 160 -12.35 11.73 -4.27
N VAL A 161 -11.07 11.50 -4.55
CA VAL A 161 -10.56 10.16 -4.87
C VAL A 161 -10.79 9.20 -3.70
N ARG A 162 -10.55 9.61 -2.46
CA ARG A 162 -10.84 8.76 -1.29
C ARG A 162 -12.32 8.44 -1.12
N LYS A 163 -13.23 9.39 -1.44
CA LYS A 163 -14.68 9.15 -1.44
C LYS A 163 -15.13 8.10 -2.46
N LEU A 164 -14.32 7.83 -3.49
CA LEU A 164 -14.60 6.78 -4.48
C LEU A 164 -14.16 5.39 -4.03
N ILE A 165 -13.30 5.27 -3.01
CA ILE A 165 -12.77 3.99 -2.52
C ILE A 165 -13.90 3.01 -2.17
N PRO A 166 -14.96 3.37 -1.41
CA PRO A 166 -16.02 2.43 -1.07
C PRO A 166 -16.69 1.81 -2.30
N ASP A 167 -16.90 2.59 -3.37
CA ASP A 167 -17.52 2.08 -4.59
C ASP A 167 -16.55 1.22 -5.42
N ALA A 168 -15.25 1.58 -5.41
CA ALA A 168 -14.20 0.73 -5.98
C ALA A 168 -14.10 -0.63 -5.26
N LEU A 169 -14.28 -0.63 -3.93
CA LEU A 169 -14.33 -1.85 -3.12
C LEU A 169 -15.63 -2.64 -3.30
N LYS A 170 -16.76 -2.03 -3.71
CA LYS A 170 -17.95 -2.81 -4.10
C LYS A 170 -17.77 -3.50 -5.45
N ALA A 171 -17.02 -2.88 -6.36
CA ALA A 171 -16.67 -3.51 -7.64
C ALA A 171 -15.80 -4.78 -7.48
N ILE A 172 -15.09 -4.93 -6.34
CA ILE A 172 -14.39 -6.16 -5.93
C ILE A 172 -15.39 -7.30 -5.71
N GLU A 173 -16.44 -7.05 -4.94
CA GLU A 173 -17.40 -8.09 -4.52
C GLU A 173 -18.12 -8.67 -5.73
N ASN A 174 -18.53 -7.82 -6.68
CA ASN A 174 -19.21 -8.25 -7.91
C ASN A 174 -18.31 -9.06 -8.86
N GLN A 175 -16.99 -8.82 -8.86
CA GLN A 175 -16.05 -9.55 -9.70
C GLN A 175 -15.63 -10.90 -9.08
N SER A 176 -15.82 -11.09 -7.78
CA SER A 176 -15.53 -12.34 -7.08
C SER A 176 -16.63 -13.38 -7.24
N THR A 177 -17.88 -12.97 -7.46
CA THR A 177 -19.04 -13.85 -7.71
C THR A 177 -19.15 -14.33 -9.15
N THR A 178 -18.31 -13.83 -10.06
CA THR A 178 -18.36 -14.14 -11.51
C THR A 178 -17.21 -15.06 -11.96
N LEU A 179 -16.53 -15.73 -11.03
CA LEU A 179 -15.47 -16.70 -11.28
C LEU A 179 -15.80 -18.07 -10.69
#